data_AF-A0AA42LL50-F1
#
_entry.id   AF-A0AA42LL50-F1
#
_cell.length_a   1.000
_cell.length_b   1.000
_cell.length_c   1.000
_cell.angle_alpha   90.00
_cell.angle_beta   90.00
_cell.angle_gamma   90.00
#
_symmetry.space_group_name_H-M   'P 1'
#
loop_
_entity.id
_entity.type
_entity.pdbx_description
1 polymer ?
#
loop_
_entity_poly.entity_id
_entity_poly.type
_entity_poly.pdbx_seq_one_letter_code
_entity_poly.pdbx_strand_id
1 'polypeptide(L)'
;MLGILAGALALTAVLCIVLGYGCWRLCAVLDLYRIQAAEERKHCQKVLREKDEFLGGILAVLRRGEGGIAQRLSESVEIAETIHARAPELLDHCASLAHWLHANDQFLEDLFVAAAKQIDGEQSRRVWNMKCSDRKFIFRRIYERAGVSITDIRKRSEIANSV
;
A
#
# COMPACT_ATOMS: atom_id res chain seq x y z
N MET A 1 -71.59 11.99 37.54
CA MET A 1 -70.94 12.53 36.32
C MET A 1 -69.57 13.16 36.61
N LEU A 2 -69.44 14.07 37.58
CA LEU A 2 -68.16 14.72 37.93
C LEU A 2 -66.99 13.76 38.26
N GLY A 3 -67.23 12.69 39.02
CA GLY A 3 -66.18 11.71 39.36
C GLY A 3 -65.65 10.91 38.16
N ILE A 4 -66.48 10.69 37.14
CA ILE A 4 -66.09 9.96 35.92
C ILE A 4 -65.19 10.84 35.04
N LEU A 5 -65.51 12.13 34.92
CA LEU A 5 -64.70 13.12 34.22
C LEU A 5 -63.34 13.33 34.89
N ALA A 6 -63.29 13.41 36.22
CA ALA A 6 -62.04 13.54 36.96
C ALA A 6 -61.13 12.30 36.80
N GLY A 7 -61.72 11.10 36.85
CA GLY A 7 -60.99 9.85 36.62
C GLY A 7 -60.42 9.74 35.19
N ALA A 8 -61.21 10.14 34.18
CA ALA A 8 -60.76 10.18 32.79
C ALA A 8 -59.58 11.15 32.60
N LEU A 9 -59.65 12.37 33.15
CA LEU A 9 -58.58 13.36 33.08
C LEU A 9 -57.29 12.88 33.75
N ALA A 10 -57.39 12.26 34.93
CA ALA A 10 -56.24 11.69 35.63
C ALA A 10 -55.58 10.57 34.80
N LEU A 11 -56.39 9.70 34.19
CA LEU A 11 -55.89 8.60 33.37
C LEU A 11 -55.22 9.10 32.09
N THR A 12 -55.79 10.12 31.43
CA THR A 12 -55.16 10.78 30.27
C THR A 12 -53.84 11.46 30.67
N ALA A 13 -53.79 12.14 31.82
CA ALA A 13 -52.56 12.78 32.30
C ALA A 13 -51.45 11.75 32.57
N VAL A 14 -51.79 10.63 33.22
CA VAL A 14 -50.84 9.51 33.43
C VAL A 14 -50.38 8.95 32.09
N LEU A 15 -51.28 8.76 31.13
CA LEU A 15 -50.93 8.24 29.80
C LEU A 15 -49.97 9.20 29.07
N CYS A 16 -50.20 10.51 29.13
CA CYS A 16 -49.31 11.52 28.57
C CYS A 16 -47.93 11.52 29.22
N ILE A 17 -47.85 11.34 30.55
CA ILE A 17 -46.56 11.27 31.26
C ILE A 17 -45.81 10.00 30.85
N VAL A 18 -46.47 8.85 30.78
CA VAL A 18 -45.85 7.57 30.38
C VAL A 18 -45.38 7.63 28.92
N LEU A 19 -46.19 8.16 28.01
CA LEU A 19 -45.81 8.34 26.61
C LEU A 19 -44.67 9.36 26.46
N GLY A 20 -44.72 10.47 27.20
CA GLY A 20 -43.66 11.47 27.21
C GLY A 20 -42.33 10.89 27.69
N TYR A 21 -42.35 10.11 28.77
CA TYR A 21 -41.18 9.41 29.30
C TYR A 21 -40.65 8.36 28.31
N GLY A 22 -41.55 7.58 27.68
CA GLY A 22 -41.20 6.61 26.65
C GLY A 22 -40.52 7.27 25.44
N CYS A 23 -41.08 8.37 24.94
CA CYS A 23 -40.50 9.16 23.86
C CYS A 23 -39.14 9.74 24.24
N TRP A 24 -39.01 10.34 25.42
CA TRP A 24 -37.74 10.89 25.91
C TRP A 24 -36.66 9.81 26.01
N ARG A 25 -36.99 8.65 26.59
CA ARG A 25 -36.06 7.53 26.71
C ARG A 25 -35.66 6.98 25.34
N LEU A 26 -36.58 6.89 24.39
CA LEU A 26 -36.28 6.45 23.03
C LEU A 26 -35.35 7.44 22.32
N CYS A 27 -35.61 8.74 22.43
CA CYS A 27 -34.73 9.78 21.89
C CYS A 27 -33.33 9.70 22.51
N ALA A 28 -33.23 9.55 23.84
CA ALA A 28 -31.94 9.43 24.53
C ALA A 28 -31.13 8.21 24.05
N VAL A 29 -31.77 7.07 23.84
CA VAL A 29 -31.11 5.87 23.29
C VAL A 29 -30.68 6.09 21.85
N LEU A 30 -31.53 6.69 21.01
CA LEU A 30 -31.18 6.99 19.62
C LEU A 30 -30.00 7.98 19.53
N ASP A 31 -29.95 8.97 20.42
CA ASP A 31 -28.85 9.94 20.47
C ASP A 31 -27.54 9.28 20.91
N LEU A 32 -27.57 8.37 21.89
CA LEU A 32 -26.40 7.57 22.28
C LEU A 32 -25.88 6.74 21.10
N TYR A 33 -26.77 6.06 20.36
CA TYR A 33 -26.37 5.31 19.16
C TYR A 33 -25.77 6.20 18.08
N ARG A 34 -26.33 7.41 17.87
CA ARG A 34 -25.80 8.38 16.90
C ARG A 34 -24.41 8.88 17.29
N ILE A 35 -24.19 9.15 18.59
CA ILE A 35 -22.88 9.58 19.11
C ILE A 35 -21.86 8.47 18.89
N GLN A 36 -22.18 7.23 19.26
CA GLN A 36 -21.28 6.10 19.08
C GLN A 36 -20.96 5.87 17.59
N ALA A 37 -21.96 5.89 16.72
CA ALA A 37 -21.75 5.77 15.28
C ALA A 37 -20.91 6.93 14.70
N ALA A 38 -21.05 8.14 15.24
CA ALA A 38 -20.24 9.28 14.84
C ALA A 38 -18.78 9.15 15.31
N GLU A 39 -18.56 8.62 16.52
CA GLU A 39 -17.22 8.33 17.05
C GLU A 39 -16.52 7.23 16.25
N GLU A 40 -17.22 6.14 15.93
CA GLU A 40 -16.69 5.06 15.08
C GLU A 40 -16.31 5.59 13.69
N ARG A 41 -17.15 6.44 13.09
CA ARG A 41 -16.83 7.10 11.81
C ARG A 41 -15.59 7.99 11.91
N LYS A 42 -15.49 8.81 12.95
CA LYS A 42 -14.31 9.66 13.19
C LYS A 42 -13.05 8.81 13.37
N HIS A 43 -13.16 7.70 14.10
CA HIS A 43 -12.04 6.78 14.31
C HIS A 43 -11.60 6.14 12.98
N CYS A 44 -12.53 5.57 12.21
CA CYS A 44 -12.24 5.03 10.88
C CYS A 44 -11.63 6.08 9.94
N GLN A 45 -12.16 7.30 9.93
CA GLN A 45 -11.64 8.39 9.11
C GLN A 45 -10.22 8.79 9.52
N LYS A 46 -9.93 8.81 10.82
CA LYS A 46 -8.59 9.09 11.34
C LYS A 46 -7.60 8.01 10.90
N VAL A 47 -7.96 6.73 11.05
CA VAL A 47 -7.12 5.59 10.63
C VAL A 47 -6.86 5.64 9.12
N LEU A 48 -7.88 5.93 8.32
CA LEU A 48 -7.72 6.08 6.87
C LEU A 48 -6.76 7.21 6.52
N ARG A 49 -6.91 8.37 7.16
CA ARG A 49 -6.03 9.53 6.95
C ARG A 49 -4.58 9.24 7.34
N GLU A 50 -4.34 8.60 8.49
CA GLU A 50 -3.00 8.21 8.92
C GLU A 50 -2.34 7.25 7.91
N LYS A 51 -3.13 6.31 7.36
CA LYS A 51 -2.64 5.40 6.31
C LYS A 51 -2.34 6.15 5.01
N ASP A 52 -3.19 7.09 4.61
CA ASP A 52 -2.98 7.90 3.41
C ASP A 52 -1.74 8.80 3.55
N GLU A 53 -1.52 9.41 4.71
CA GLU A 53 -0.32 10.21 4.99
C GLU A 53 0.95 9.35 4.96
N PHE A 54 0.91 8.16 5.56
CA PHE A 54 2.02 7.21 5.53
C PHE A 54 2.35 6.74 4.10
N LEU A 55 1.34 6.32 3.34
CA LEU A 55 1.50 5.91 1.94
C LEU A 55 1.96 7.07 1.06
N GLY A 56 1.43 8.28 1.29
CA GLY A 56 1.85 9.50 0.62
C GLY A 56 3.32 9.82 0.86
N GLY A 57 3.81 9.63 2.10
CA GLY A 57 5.23 9.77 2.45
C GLY A 57 6.11 8.78 1.69
N ILE A 58 5.71 7.50 1.63
CA ILE A 58 6.43 6.47 0.85
C ILE A 58 6.45 6.86 -0.63
N LEU A 59 5.31 7.19 -1.23
CA LEU A 59 5.23 7.58 -2.64
C LEU A 59 6.07 8.83 -2.95
N ALA A 60 6.12 9.79 -2.03
CA ALA A 60 6.96 10.96 -2.16
C ALA A 60 8.43 10.59 -2.21
N VAL A 61 8.90 9.65 -1.37
CA VAL A 61 10.28 9.12 -1.42
C VAL A 61 10.56 8.43 -2.75
N LEU A 62 9.63 7.59 -3.21
CA LEU A 62 9.76 6.87 -4.49
C LEU A 62 9.79 7.79 -5.72
N ARG A 63 9.21 8.99 -5.60
CA ARG A 63 9.18 10.03 -6.64
C ARG A 63 10.33 11.05 -6.52
N ARG A 64 10.85 11.33 -5.32
CA ARG A 64 11.84 12.40 -5.07
C ARG A 64 13.30 11.99 -5.34
N GLY A 65 13.64 10.71 -5.30
CA GLY A 65 14.99 10.30 -5.74
C GLY A 65 15.21 10.76 -7.17
N GLU A 66 16.40 11.29 -7.51
CA GLU A 66 16.74 11.72 -8.87
C GLU A 66 16.27 10.65 -9.88
N GLY A 67 15.23 10.97 -10.65
CA GLY A 67 14.62 10.09 -11.65
C GLY A 67 13.56 9.08 -11.22
N GLY A 68 13.37 8.85 -9.92
CA GLY A 68 12.45 7.85 -9.38
C GLY A 68 12.80 6.40 -9.76
N ILE A 69 11.99 5.44 -9.32
CA ILE A 69 12.26 4.00 -9.53
C ILE A 69 12.40 3.65 -11.02
N ALA A 70 11.59 4.28 -11.88
CA ALA A 70 11.60 4.07 -13.32
C ALA A 70 12.96 4.38 -13.95
N GLN A 71 13.54 5.54 -13.62
CA GLN A 71 14.84 5.93 -14.14
C GLN A 71 15.94 5.06 -13.52
N ARG A 72 15.87 4.74 -12.23
CA ARG A 72 16.85 3.86 -11.57
C ARG A 72 16.89 2.46 -12.19
N LEU A 73 15.73 1.94 -12.61
CA LEU A 73 15.67 0.70 -13.38
C LEU A 73 16.34 0.83 -14.75
N SER A 74 16.14 1.95 -15.45
CA SER A 74 16.81 2.22 -16.73
C SER A 74 18.34 2.33 -16.56
N GLU A 75 18.79 3.11 -15.59
CA GLU A 75 20.21 3.31 -15.27
C GLU A 75 20.89 2.00 -14.89
N SER A 76 20.22 1.15 -14.10
CA SER A 76 20.72 -0.17 -13.72
C SER A 76 21.02 -1.04 -14.95
N VAL A 77 20.11 -1.06 -15.93
CA VAL A 77 20.30 -1.79 -17.19
C VAL A 77 21.47 -1.22 -17.98
N GLU A 78 21.50 0.10 -18.18
CA GLU A 78 22.54 0.78 -18.93
C GLU A 78 23.93 0.53 -18.34
N ILE A 79 24.06 0.59 -17.01
CA ILE A 79 25.30 0.29 -16.30
C ILE A 79 25.73 -1.15 -16.56
N ALA A 80 24.82 -2.11 -16.40
CA ALA A 80 25.14 -3.52 -16.59
C ALA A 80 25.54 -3.84 -18.03
N GLU A 81 24.83 -3.29 -19.02
CA GLU A 81 25.19 -3.41 -20.42
C GLU A 81 26.54 -2.76 -20.73
N THR A 82 26.80 -1.58 -20.19
CA THR A 82 28.06 -0.86 -20.38
C THR A 82 29.24 -1.65 -19.83
N ILE A 83 29.10 -2.21 -18.61
CA ILE A 83 30.12 -3.08 -18.03
C ILE A 83 30.33 -4.31 -18.91
N HIS A 84 29.25 -4.98 -19.32
CA HIS A 84 29.35 -6.17 -20.16
C HIS A 84 29.99 -5.89 -21.53
N ALA A 85 29.74 -4.72 -22.12
CA ALA A 85 30.25 -4.34 -23.43
C ALA A 85 31.69 -3.82 -23.39
N ARG A 86 32.08 -3.09 -22.33
CA ARG A 86 33.36 -2.35 -22.29
C ARG A 86 34.40 -2.94 -21.34
N ALA A 87 33.97 -3.67 -20.32
CA ALA A 87 34.84 -4.26 -19.30
C ALA A 87 34.23 -5.55 -18.72
N PRO A 88 33.93 -6.56 -19.56
CA PRO A 88 33.30 -7.80 -19.12
C PRO A 88 34.11 -8.52 -18.02
N GLU A 89 35.43 -8.40 -18.04
CA GLU A 89 36.34 -8.98 -17.06
C GLU A 89 36.10 -8.48 -15.61
N LEU A 90 35.49 -7.30 -15.43
CA LEU A 90 35.10 -6.83 -14.09
C LEU A 90 34.09 -7.77 -13.43
N LEU A 91 33.20 -8.37 -14.21
CA LEU A 91 32.20 -9.30 -13.71
C LEU A 91 32.80 -10.69 -13.45
N ASP A 92 33.80 -11.07 -14.24
CA ASP A 92 34.53 -12.33 -14.08
C ASP A 92 35.42 -12.31 -12.83
N HIS A 93 36.01 -11.16 -12.49
CA HIS A 93 36.89 -10.98 -11.34
C HIS A 93 36.18 -10.56 -10.05
N CYS A 94 34.97 -10.01 -10.15
CA CYS A 94 34.22 -9.49 -9.00
C CYS A 94 32.79 -10.05 -8.98
N ALA A 95 32.65 -11.33 -8.60
CA ALA A 95 31.34 -11.98 -8.49
C ALA A 95 30.38 -11.24 -7.54
N SER A 96 30.90 -10.53 -6.52
CA SER A 96 30.10 -9.69 -5.63
C SER A 96 29.47 -8.49 -6.33
N LEU A 97 30.13 -7.92 -7.36
CA LEU A 97 29.56 -6.85 -8.17
C LEU A 97 28.40 -7.37 -9.03
N ALA A 98 28.59 -8.52 -9.67
CA ALA A 98 27.52 -9.17 -10.42
C ALA A 98 26.31 -9.50 -9.52
N HIS A 99 26.56 -10.01 -8.31
CA HIS A 99 25.51 -10.26 -7.33
C HIS A 99 24.80 -8.98 -6.88
N TRP A 100 25.56 -7.91 -6.59
CA TRP A 100 25.01 -6.62 -6.16
C TRP A 100 24.14 -5.97 -7.25
N LEU A 101 24.56 -6.00 -8.51
CA LEU A 101 23.76 -5.52 -9.63
C LEU A 101 22.45 -6.32 -9.76
N HIS A 102 22.51 -7.66 -9.59
CA HIS A 102 21.33 -8.50 -9.70
C HIS A 102 20.32 -8.23 -8.59
N ALA A 103 20.81 -8.18 -7.35
CA ALA A 103 19.98 -7.90 -6.18
C ALA A 103 19.32 -6.52 -6.27
N ASN A 104 20.04 -5.51 -6.78
CA ASN A 104 19.46 -4.17 -6.97
C ASN A 104 18.41 -4.13 -8.08
N ASP A 105 18.65 -4.77 -9.23
CA ASP A 105 17.62 -4.83 -10.29
C ASP A 105 16.35 -5.50 -9.77
N GLN A 106 16.49 -6.61 -9.05
CA GLN A 106 15.35 -7.33 -8.47
C GLN A 106 14.62 -6.49 -7.42
N PHE A 107 15.35 -5.87 -6.50
CA PHE A 107 14.76 -4.99 -5.48
C PHE A 107 13.99 -3.82 -6.12
N LEU A 108 14.56 -3.17 -7.13
CA LEU A 108 13.90 -2.07 -7.84
C LEU A 108 12.70 -2.56 -8.66
N GLU A 109 12.73 -3.78 -9.22
CA GLU A 109 11.58 -4.38 -9.89
C GLU A 109 10.42 -4.62 -8.91
N ASP A 110 10.71 -5.23 -7.77
CA ASP A 110 9.71 -5.55 -6.75
C ASP A 110 9.12 -4.26 -6.16
N LEU A 111 9.97 -3.27 -5.88
CA LEU A 111 9.54 -1.95 -5.41
C LEU A 111 8.66 -1.25 -6.46
N PHE A 112 9.03 -1.32 -7.73
CA PHE A 112 8.22 -0.80 -8.82
C PHE A 112 6.87 -1.50 -8.91
N VAL A 113 6.82 -2.84 -8.84
CA VAL A 113 5.56 -3.61 -8.88
C VAL A 113 4.65 -3.26 -7.72
N ALA A 114 5.19 -3.16 -6.51
CA ALA A 114 4.44 -2.77 -5.32
C ALA A 114 3.88 -1.35 -5.46
N ALA A 115 4.65 -0.44 -6.05
CA ALA A 115 4.26 0.96 -6.18
C ALA A 115 3.44 1.28 -7.44
N ALA A 116 3.50 0.46 -8.50
CA ALA A 116 2.88 0.76 -9.80
C ALA A 116 1.35 0.90 -9.76
N LYS A 117 0.68 0.30 -8.76
CA LYS A 117 -0.77 0.50 -8.54
C LYS A 117 -1.10 1.88 -7.96
N GLN A 118 -0.13 2.55 -7.35
CA GLN A 118 -0.26 3.82 -6.63
C GLN A 118 0.50 4.97 -7.31
N ILE A 119 1.50 4.65 -8.15
CA ILE A 119 2.22 5.60 -9.00
C ILE A 119 1.42 5.79 -10.30
N ASP A 120 1.42 7.03 -10.80
CA ASP A 120 0.59 7.50 -11.90
C ASP A 120 0.64 6.58 -13.14
N GLY A 121 -0.52 6.39 -13.78
CA GLY A 121 -0.72 5.36 -14.82
C GLY A 121 0.11 5.54 -16.09
N GLU A 122 0.68 6.72 -16.30
CA GLU A 122 1.59 7.03 -17.41
C GLU A 122 3.03 6.56 -17.13
N GLN A 123 3.54 6.77 -15.92
CA GLN A 123 4.85 6.22 -15.51
C GLN A 123 4.81 4.69 -15.43
N SER A 124 3.71 4.15 -14.92
CA SER A 124 3.47 2.71 -14.91
C SER A 124 3.49 2.11 -16.31
N ARG A 125 2.93 2.82 -17.31
CA ARG A 125 2.97 2.40 -18.73
C ARG A 125 4.37 2.43 -19.34
N ARG A 126 5.16 3.49 -19.14
CA ARG A 126 6.53 3.57 -19.69
C ARG A 126 7.42 2.42 -19.21
N VAL A 127 7.41 2.15 -17.90
CA VAL A 127 8.21 1.07 -17.32
C VAL A 127 7.63 -0.29 -17.67
N TRP A 128 6.30 -0.46 -17.73
CA TRP A 128 5.68 -1.70 -18.19
C TRP A 128 6.08 -2.05 -19.63
N ASN A 129 6.14 -1.05 -20.51
CA ASN A 129 6.64 -1.24 -21.88
C ASN A 129 8.13 -1.65 -21.90
N MET A 130 8.92 -1.13 -20.96
CA MET A 130 10.32 -1.53 -20.73
C MET A 130 10.45 -2.95 -20.14
N LYS A 131 9.43 -3.40 -19.40
CA LYS A 131 9.37 -4.67 -18.65
C LYS A 131 9.24 -5.90 -19.55
N CYS A 132 8.81 -5.73 -20.80
CA CYS A 132 8.21 -6.83 -21.55
C CYS A 132 9.14 -7.67 -22.44
N SER A 133 10.40 -7.32 -22.72
CA SER A 133 11.20 -8.23 -23.59
C SER A 133 12.68 -8.37 -23.25
N ASP A 134 13.42 -7.30 -22.93
CA ASP A 134 14.88 -7.43 -22.99
C ASP A 134 15.59 -7.42 -21.64
N ARG A 135 15.05 -6.75 -20.60
CA ARG A 135 15.78 -6.58 -19.33
C ARG A 135 16.14 -7.90 -18.62
N LYS A 136 15.16 -8.79 -18.45
CA LYS A 136 15.39 -10.09 -17.80
C LYS A 136 16.38 -10.95 -18.59
N PHE A 137 16.40 -10.78 -19.91
CA PHE A 137 17.33 -11.48 -20.78
C PHE A 137 18.76 -10.90 -20.68
N ILE A 138 18.89 -9.57 -20.71
CA ILE A 138 20.14 -8.84 -20.53
C ILE A 138 20.80 -9.25 -19.22
N PHE A 139 20.07 -9.11 -18.11
CA PHE A 139 20.58 -9.43 -16.80
C PHE A 139 20.86 -10.94 -16.62
N ARG A 140 19.98 -11.81 -17.13
CA ARG A 140 20.26 -13.25 -17.14
C ARG A 140 21.60 -13.56 -17.80
N ARG A 141 21.83 -13.04 -19.01
CA ARG A 141 23.07 -13.28 -19.76
C ARG A 141 24.31 -12.76 -19.04
N ILE A 142 24.19 -11.57 -18.44
CA ILE A 142 25.30 -10.92 -17.71
C ILE A 142 25.66 -11.71 -16.45
N TYR A 143 24.67 -12.19 -15.70
CA TYR A 143 24.88 -12.88 -14.42
C TYR A 143 25.26 -14.36 -14.57
N GLU A 144 24.68 -15.06 -15.56
CA GLU A 144 25.09 -16.43 -15.88
C GLU A 144 26.58 -16.48 -16.27
N ARG A 145 27.05 -15.48 -17.03
CA ARG A 145 28.47 -15.36 -17.40
C ARG A 145 29.38 -15.14 -16.19
N ALA A 146 28.92 -14.39 -15.20
CA ALA A 146 29.64 -14.15 -13.95
C ALA A 146 29.58 -15.34 -12.95
N GLY A 147 29.00 -16.48 -13.35
CA GLY A 147 28.84 -17.64 -12.47
C GLY A 147 27.77 -17.46 -11.39
N VAL A 148 26.91 -16.45 -11.51
CA VAL A 148 25.82 -16.17 -10.56
C VAL A 148 24.58 -16.93 -11.03
N SER A 149 24.37 -18.11 -10.47
CA SER A 149 23.19 -18.95 -10.71
C SER A 149 21.92 -18.26 -10.18
N ILE A 150 21.00 -17.93 -11.10
CA ILE A 150 19.65 -17.39 -10.79
C ILE A 150 18.89 -18.33 -9.83
N THR A 151 19.19 -19.62 -9.88
CA THR A 151 18.62 -20.67 -9.05
C THR A 151 18.99 -20.55 -7.56
N ASP A 152 20.19 -20.06 -7.24
CA ASP A 152 20.65 -19.91 -5.86
C ASP A 152 20.06 -18.67 -5.18
N ILE A 153 19.65 -17.68 -5.97
CA ILE A 153 19.08 -16.42 -5.49
C ILE A 153 17.59 -16.59 -5.20
N ARG A 154 16.85 -17.31 -6.06
CA ARG A 154 15.44 -17.65 -5.82
C ARG A 154 15.25 -18.49 -4.54
N LYS A 155 16.17 -19.41 -4.26
CA LYS A 155 16.18 -20.17 -3.00
C LYS A 155 16.37 -19.27 -1.78
N ARG A 156 17.25 -18.26 -1.85
CA ARG A 156 17.48 -17.32 -0.75
C ARG A 156 16.31 -16.36 -0.51
N SER A 157 15.61 -15.92 -1.57
CA SER A 157 14.43 -15.06 -1.42
C SER A 157 13.19 -15.81 -0.91
N GLU A 158 13.03 -17.09 -1.23
CA GLU A 158 11.98 -17.95 -0.66
C GLU A 158 12.22 -18.21 0.84
N ILE A 159 13.48 -18.37 1.27
CA ILE A 159 13.84 -18.52 2.69
C ILE A 159 13.62 -17.22 3.47
N ALA A 160 14.00 -16.05 2.90
CA ALA A 160 13.83 -14.76 3.56
C ALA A 160 12.36 -14.32 3.74
N ASN A 161 11.44 -14.84 2.91
CA ASN A 161 10.00 -14.58 3.00
C ASN A 161 9.24 -15.66 3.81
N SER A 162 9.94 -16.65 4.36
CA SER A 162 9.38 -17.69 5.23
C SER A 162 9.60 -17.43 6.73
N VAL A 163 10.14 -16.25 7.08
CA VAL A 163 10.31 -15.73 8.44
C VAL A 163 9.40 -14.52 8.61
#